data_AF-A0AAE8W448-F1
#
_entry.id   AF-A0AAE8W448-F1
#
_cell.length_a   1.000
_cell.length_b   1.000
_cell.length_c   1.000
_cell.angle_alpha   90.00
_cell.angle_beta   90.00
_cell.angle_gamma   90.00
#
_symmetry.space_group_name_H-M   'P 1'
#
loop_
_entity.id
_entity.type
_entity.pdbx_description
1 polymer ?
#
loop_
_entity_poly.entity_id
_entity_poly.type
_entity_poly.pdbx_seq_one_letter_code
_entity_poly.pdbx_strand_id
1 'polypeptide(L)'
;MNSPTWCQANVAFPDWERAETIAVARLGPLLRTAEDDGALTSWFIIRKRPCWRVRYLPAAGGQDRIGQGLDFLIAEGSITAWTEIIYEPEIHAFGGAGAMTSAHRLFHRDSRSLIDFLRSDAAKHRRETSLLLCSLMMRSAGLDWYEQGDVWARVGAHRALPADTEQGNSDRLLAAVHRLVSVNGEDMMRGGGLLARAAEWASAYADAGRELAHLTDSGQLHRGLREVLAHHVLFAWNRIGLPYATQATLTAAAKTVFFGPDPSTERSTGDRVGTP
;
A
#
# COMPACT_ATOMS: atom_id res chain seq x y z
N MET A 1 -15.28 21.99 -21.18
CA MET A 1 -13.90 21.50 -21.01
C MET A 1 -14.01 20.15 -20.34
N ASN A 2 -13.52 19.07 -20.97
CA ASN A 2 -13.55 17.75 -20.34
C ASN A 2 -12.63 17.78 -19.13
N SER A 3 -13.16 17.39 -17.97
CA SER A 3 -12.34 17.18 -16.77
C SER A 3 -11.24 16.16 -17.08
N PRO A 4 -10.02 16.35 -16.57
CA PRO A 4 -8.94 15.40 -16.81
C PRO A 4 -9.36 14.02 -16.30
N THR A 5 -9.19 13.00 -17.15
CA THR A 5 -9.55 11.62 -16.85
C THR A 5 -8.31 10.81 -16.55
N TRP A 6 -8.37 9.97 -15.53
CA TRP A 6 -7.28 9.04 -15.22
C TRP A 6 -7.12 8.01 -16.34
N CYS A 7 -5.87 7.81 -16.78
CA CYS A 7 -5.46 6.78 -17.74
C CYS A 7 -4.66 5.68 -17.05
N GLN A 8 -4.50 4.53 -17.70
CA GLN A 8 -3.60 3.47 -17.24
C GLN A 8 -2.74 2.92 -18.38
N ALA A 9 -1.44 2.83 -18.14
CA ALA A 9 -0.50 2.08 -18.95
C ALA A 9 -0.05 0.81 -18.21
N ASN A 10 -0.20 -0.35 -18.85
CA ASN A 10 0.41 -1.59 -18.38
C ASN A 10 1.82 -1.68 -18.94
N VAL A 11 2.84 -1.73 -18.08
CA VAL A 11 4.26 -1.75 -18.44
C VAL A 11 4.84 -3.13 -18.19
N ALA A 12 5.27 -3.80 -19.25
CA ALA A 12 5.90 -5.12 -19.22
C ALA A 12 7.43 -5.00 -19.14
N PHE A 13 8.03 -5.67 -18.18
CA PHE A 13 9.48 -5.72 -18.01
C PHE A 13 10.07 -6.99 -18.61
N PRO A 14 11.34 -6.99 -19.07
CA PRO A 14 12.00 -8.18 -19.60
C PRO A 14 12.08 -9.32 -18.59
N ASP A 15 12.27 -8.96 -17.32
CA ASP A 15 12.37 -9.88 -16.20
C ASP A 15 11.65 -9.28 -14.99
N TRP A 16 10.79 -10.08 -14.36
CA TRP A 16 10.07 -9.65 -13.16
C TRP A 16 10.98 -9.40 -11.97
N GLU A 17 12.08 -10.14 -11.83
CA GLU A 17 13.03 -9.96 -10.72
C GLU A 17 13.75 -8.62 -10.82
N ARG A 18 14.06 -8.18 -12.05
CA ARG A 18 14.68 -6.88 -12.33
C ARG A 18 13.68 -5.74 -12.48
N ALA A 19 12.39 -6.02 -12.56
CA ALA A 19 11.35 -5.02 -12.81
C ALA A 19 11.40 -3.87 -11.79
N GLU A 20 11.65 -4.17 -10.51
CA GLU A 20 11.80 -3.14 -9.49
C GLU A 20 13.01 -2.23 -9.75
N THR A 21 14.18 -2.82 -9.96
CA THR A 21 15.41 -2.06 -10.22
C THR A 21 15.25 -1.15 -11.43
N ILE A 22 14.68 -1.67 -12.52
CA ILE A 22 14.41 -0.90 -13.73
C ILE A 22 13.39 0.20 -13.45
N ALA A 23 12.26 -0.12 -12.81
CA ALA A 23 11.21 0.85 -12.54
C ALA A 23 11.74 2.00 -11.66
N VAL A 24 12.54 1.69 -10.65
CA VAL A 24 13.16 2.67 -9.78
C VAL A 24 14.21 3.52 -10.53
N ALA A 25 14.98 2.92 -11.44
CA ALA A 25 16.07 3.60 -12.15
C ALA A 25 15.63 4.36 -13.41
N ARG A 26 14.46 4.04 -13.98
CA ARG A 26 14.02 4.55 -15.30
C ARG A 26 12.58 5.05 -15.31
N LEU A 27 11.62 4.21 -14.91
CA LEU A 27 10.20 4.57 -14.93
C LEU A 27 9.84 5.68 -13.92
N GLY A 28 10.34 5.57 -12.68
CA GLY A 28 10.12 6.56 -11.63
C GLY A 28 10.66 7.95 -11.98
N PRO A 29 11.92 8.09 -12.45
CA PRO A 29 12.42 9.35 -13.01
C PRO A 29 11.55 9.93 -14.11
N LEU A 30 11.16 9.11 -15.10
CA LEU A 30 10.31 9.54 -16.20
C LEU A 30 8.99 10.14 -15.72
N LEU A 31 8.31 9.47 -14.78
CA LEU A 31 7.03 9.95 -14.25
C LEU A 31 7.18 11.24 -13.45
N ARG A 32 8.29 11.39 -12.72
CA ARG A 32 8.60 12.63 -12.00
C ARG A 32 8.93 13.78 -12.93
N THR A 33 9.79 13.57 -13.91
CA THR A 33 10.08 14.60 -14.92
C THR A 33 8.81 15.02 -15.66
N ALA A 34 7.95 14.07 -16.04
CA ALA A 34 6.66 14.39 -16.66
C ALA A 34 5.74 15.21 -15.74
N GLU A 35 5.75 14.97 -14.44
CA GLU A 35 5.03 15.79 -13.46
C GLU A 35 5.66 17.19 -13.30
N ASP A 36 6.97 17.26 -13.12
CA ASP A 36 7.72 18.51 -12.93
C ASP A 36 7.62 19.43 -14.17
N ASP A 37 7.58 18.84 -15.37
CA ASP A 37 7.37 19.55 -16.65
C ASP A 37 5.89 19.90 -16.93
N GLY A 38 4.99 19.60 -15.99
CA GLY A 38 3.57 19.90 -16.07
C GLY A 38 2.80 19.04 -17.08
N ALA A 39 3.34 17.90 -17.52
CA ALA A 39 2.64 16.95 -18.38
C ALA A 39 1.65 16.05 -17.60
N LEU A 40 1.95 15.81 -16.33
CA LEU A 40 1.08 15.06 -15.41
C LEU A 40 0.66 15.93 -14.24
N THR A 41 -0.60 15.80 -13.84
CA THR A 41 -1.08 16.35 -12.56
C THR A 41 -0.86 15.35 -11.43
N SER A 42 -0.96 14.05 -11.72
CA SER A 42 -0.82 13.01 -10.71
C SER A 42 -0.51 11.66 -11.37
N TRP A 43 0.14 10.78 -10.64
CA TRP A 43 0.44 9.42 -11.07
C TRP A 43 0.69 8.50 -9.89
N PHE A 44 0.45 7.21 -10.07
CA PHE A 44 0.85 6.18 -9.12
C PHE A 44 1.11 4.86 -9.82
N ILE A 45 1.91 4.02 -9.20
CA ILE A 45 2.23 2.67 -9.70
C ILE A 45 1.50 1.62 -8.89
N ILE A 46 1.18 0.48 -9.51
CA ILE A 46 0.73 -0.74 -8.84
C ILE A 46 1.55 -1.91 -9.38
N ARG A 47 2.06 -2.75 -8.49
CA ARG A 47 2.80 -3.96 -8.86
C ARG A 47 1.85 -5.15 -8.81
N LYS A 48 1.58 -5.75 -9.97
CA LYS A 48 0.75 -6.95 -10.04
C LYS A 48 1.13 -7.77 -11.26
N ARG A 49 1.73 -8.94 -11.05
CA ARG A 49 2.11 -9.85 -12.13
C ARG A 49 0.96 -10.00 -13.16
N PRO A 50 1.25 -9.97 -14.47
CA PRO A 50 2.59 -10.03 -15.08
C PRO A 50 3.27 -8.66 -15.36
N CYS A 51 2.63 -7.53 -15.09
CA CYS A 51 3.14 -6.19 -15.44
C CYS A 51 3.11 -5.22 -14.25
N TRP A 52 3.67 -4.02 -14.40
CA TRP A 52 3.30 -2.93 -13.50
C TRP A 52 2.22 -2.08 -14.17
N ARG A 53 1.32 -1.53 -13.37
CA ARG A 53 0.29 -0.61 -13.85
C ARG A 53 0.70 0.79 -13.45
N VAL A 54 0.91 1.66 -14.42
CA VAL A 54 1.09 3.10 -14.22
C VAL A 54 -0.26 3.74 -14.45
N ARG A 55 -0.83 4.31 -13.41
CA ARG A 55 -2.06 5.10 -13.52
C ARG A 55 -1.67 6.57 -13.42
N TYR A 56 -2.14 7.39 -14.35
CA TYR A 56 -1.71 8.77 -14.46
C TYR A 56 -2.87 9.67 -14.88
N LEU A 57 -2.81 10.92 -14.43
CA LEU A 57 -3.77 11.98 -14.76
C LEU A 57 -3.03 13.01 -15.61
N PRO A 58 -3.21 13.01 -16.93
CA PRO A 58 -2.52 13.95 -17.81
C PRO A 58 -3.02 15.38 -17.57
N ALA A 59 -2.10 16.34 -17.62
CA ALA A 59 -2.45 17.73 -17.81
C ALA A 59 -2.92 17.95 -19.27
N ALA A 60 -3.50 19.11 -19.56
CA ALA A 60 -3.93 19.45 -20.92
C ALA A 60 -2.76 19.30 -21.92
N GLY A 61 -2.91 18.43 -22.92
CA GLY A 61 -1.87 18.12 -23.92
C GLY A 61 -0.72 17.23 -23.42
N GLY A 62 -0.81 16.66 -22.21
CA GLY A 62 0.26 15.86 -21.60
C GLY A 62 0.23 14.36 -21.91
N GLN A 63 -0.86 13.84 -22.47
CA GLN A 63 -1.04 12.39 -22.68
C GLN A 63 0.04 11.79 -23.60
N ASP A 64 0.33 12.46 -24.72
CA ASP A 64 1.32 11.98 -25.70
C ASP A 64 2.73 11.87 -25.11
N ARG A 65 3.06 12.69 -24.10
CA ARG A 65 4.39 12.69 -23.47
C ARG A 65 4.68 11.41 -22.70
N ILE A 66 3.65 10.79 -22.09
CA ILE A 66 3.83 9.52 -21.39
C ILE A 66 4.06 8.38 -22.37
N GLY A 67 3.28 8.34 -23.46
CA GLY A 67 3.49 7.36 -24.52
C GLY A 67 4.91 7.43 -25.09
N GLN A 68 5.35 8.64 -25.47
CA GLN A 68 6.71 8.88 -25.98
C GLN A 68 7.81 8.47 -24.99
N GLY A 69 7.63 8.78 -23.70
CA GLY A 69 8.57 8.36 -22.68
C GLY A 69 8.64 6.84 -22.52
N LEU A 70 7.50 6.14 -22.57
CA LEU A 70 7.47 4.69 -22.50
C LEU A 70 8.06 4.04 -23.76
N ASP A 71 7.82 4.60 -24.94
CA ASP A 71 8.45 4.17 -26.20
C ASP A 71 9.97 4.34 -26.16
N PHE A 72 10.46 5.42 -25.57
CA PHE A 72 11.89 5.61 -25.32
C PHE A 72 12.46 4.52 -24.41
N LEU A 73 11.75 4.13 -23.34
CA LEU A 73 12.17 3.02 -22.48
C LEU A 73 12.17 1.66 -23.20
N ILE A 74 11.33 1.46 -24.23
CA ILE A 74 11.40 0.29 -25.11
C ILE A 74 12.68 0.35 -25.95
N ALA A 75 12.96 1.50 -26.58
CA ALA A 75 14.14 1.67 -27.44
C ALA A 75 15.46 1.47 -26.67
N GLU A 76 15.51 1.86 -25.39
CA GLU A 76 16.66 1.60 -24.50
C GLU A 76 16.73 0.14 -23.98
N GLY A 77 15.72 -0.68 -24.25
CA GLY A 77 15.62 -2.05 -23.73
C GLY A 77 15.31 -2.13 -22.23
N SER A 78 14.86 -1.03 -21.62
CA SER A 78 14.47 -0.99 -20.20
C SER A 78 13.14 -1.72 -19.97
N ILE A 79 12.17 -1.55 -20.87
CA ILE A 79 10.89 -2.27 -20.83
C ILE A 79 10.69 -3.03 -22.15
N THR A 80 9.89 -4.09 -22.13
CA THR A 80 9.63 -4.91 -23.33
C THR A 80 8.48 -4.34 -24.15
N ALA A 81 7.45 -3.85 -23.48
CA ALA A 81 6.25 -3.31 -24.10
C ALA A 81 5.46 -2.47 -23.09
N TRP A 82 4.57 -1.63 -23.61
CA TRP A 82 3.49 -1.05 -22.82
C TRP A 82 2.18 -1.05 -23.60
N THR A 83 1.06 -0.95 -22.89
CA THR A 83 -0.28 -0.88 -23.50
C THR A 83 -1.18 0.02 -22.68
N GLU A 84 -1.79 1.01 -23.33
CA GLU A 84 -2.83 1.83 -22.71
C GLU A 84 -4.12 1.03 -22.56
N ILE A 85 -4.75 1.12 -21.39
CA ILE A 85 -6.06 0.52 -21.13
C ILE A 85 -6.96 1.52 -20.42
N ILE A 86 -8.27 1.28 -20.52
CA ILE A 86 -9.27 2.01 -19.74
C ILE A 86 -9.01 1.77 -18.25
N TYR A 87 -8.84 2.85 -17.50
CA TYR A 87 -8.73 2.77 -16.06
C TYR A 87 -10.11 2.81 -15.40
N GLU A 88 -10.48 1.71 -14.76
CA GLU A 88 -11.68 1.62 -13.94
C GLU A 88 -11.28 1.77 -12.45
N PRO A 89 -11.53 2.93 -11.82
CA PRO A 89 -11.31 3.10 -10.40
C PRO A 89 -12.26 2.20 -9.59
N GLU A 90 -11.74 1.58 -8.54
CA GLU A 90 -12.52 0.70 -7.65
C GLU A 90 -13.39 1.51 -6.67
N ILE A 91 -14.23 2.41 -7.21
CA ILE A 91 -15.04 3.40 -6.46
C ILE A 91 -15.83 2.71 -5.35
N HIS A 92 -16.48 1.59 -5.66
CA HIS A 92 -17.25 0.85 -4.66
C HIS A 92 -16.36 0.27 -3.57
N ALA A 93 -15.22 -0.34 -3.93
CA ALA A 93 -14.33 -0.97 -2.95
C ALA A 93 -13.73 0.06 -1.97
N PHE A 94 -13.40 1.26 -2.46
CA PHE A 94 -12.90 2.37 -1.65
C PHE A 94 -13.98 3.17 -0.93
N GLY A 95 -15.26 2.84 -1.07
CA GLY A 95 -16.33 3.49 -0.29
C GLY A 95 -16.87 4.78 -0.90
N GLY A 96 -16.84 4.93 -2.23
CA GLY A 96 -17.44 6.05 -2.95
C GLY A 96 -16.44 6.97 -3.63
N ALA A 97 -16.96 7.93 -4.42
CA ALA A 97 -16.12 8.81 -5.25
C ALA A 97 -15.21 9.73 -4.41
N GLY A 98 -15.70 10.24 -3.28
CA GLY A 98 -14.90 11.06 -2.35
C GLY A 98 -13.73 10.28 -1.77
N ALA A 99 -13.98 9.06 -1.30
CA ALA A 99 -12.94 8.18 -0.75
C ALA A 99 -11.97 7.69 -1.83
N MET A 100 -12.44 7.43 -3.06
CA MET A 100 -11.55 7.12 -4.19
C MET A 100 -10.64 8.31 -4.53
N THR A 101 -11.14 9.54 -4.43
CA THR A 101 -10.31 10.75 -4.64
C THR A 101 -9.23 10.86 -3.56
N SER A 102 -9.58 10.59 -2.30
CA SER A 102 -8.61 10.46 -1.19
C SER A 102 -7.57 9.38 -1.48
N ALA A 103 -8.00 8.20 -1.97
CA ALA A 103 -7.12 7.12 -2.37
C ALA A 103 -6.14 7.53 -3.47
N HIS A 104 -6.60 8.24 -4.51
CA HIS A 104 -5.74 8.75 -5.57
C HIS A 104 -4.67 9.72 -5.05
N ARG A 105 -5.05 10.67 -4.19
CA ARG A 105 -4.10 11.59 -3.55
C ARG A 105 -3.03 10.84 -2.74
N LEU A 106 -3.48 9.87 -1.92
CA LEU A 106 -2.58 9.02 -1.15
C LEU A 106 -1.65 8.24 -2.07
N PHE A 107 -2.18 7.54 -3.08
CA PHE A 107 -1.40 6.65 -3.93
C PHE A 107 -0.35 7.40 -4.73
N HIS A 108 -0.64 8.65 -5.11
CA HIS A 108 0.31 9.51 -5.77
C HIS A 108 1.47 9.92 -4.86
N ARG A 109 1.16 10.49 -3.69
CA ARG A 109 2.19 10.87 -2.71
C ARG A 109 3.00 9.65 -2.24
N ASP A 110 2.32 8.53 -2.00
CA ASP A 110 2.93 7.24 -1.65
C ASP A 110 3.86 6.75 -2.75
N SER A 111 3.47 6.81 -4.03
CA SER A 111 4.33 6.38 -5.14
C SER A 111 5.57 7.27 -5.32
N ARG A 112 5.42 8.59 -5.12
CA ARG A 112 6.57 9.51 -5.15
C ARG A 112 7.58 9.17 -4.07
N SER A 113 7.15 9.08 -2.81
CA SER A 113 8.02 8.74 -1.68
C SER A 113 8.58 7.32 -1.78
N LEU A 114 7.79 6.38 -2.31
CA LEU A 114 8.18 4.98 -2.49
C LEU A 114 9.39 4.85 -3.43
N ILE A 115 9.42 5.54 -4.56
CA ILE A 115 10.57 5.42 -5.49
C ILE A 115 11.87 5.86 -4.81
N ASP A 116 11.85 6.93 -4.01
CA ASP A 116 13.05 7.40 -3.30
C ASP A 116 13.44 6.47 -2.17
N PHE A 117 12.44 5.97 -1.42
CA PHE A 117 12.64 4.95 -0.41
C PHE A 117 13.34 3.71 -0.97
N LEU A 118 12.90 3.22 -2.14
CA LEU A 118 13.44 2.02 -2.77
C LEU A 118 14.87 2.19 -3.31
N ARG A 119 15.33 3.42 -3.56
CA ARG A 119 16.73 3.71 -3.93
C ARG A 119 17.68 3.71 -2.74
N SER A 120 17.12 3.90 -1.54
CA SER A 120 17.90 4.06 -0.31
C SER A 120 18.10 2.72 0.41
N ASP A 121 19.09 2.66 1.29
CA ASP A 121 19.28 1.53 2.20
C ASP A 121 18.08 1.28 3.12
N ALA A 122 17.19 2.27 3.28
CA ALA A 122 15.96 2.10 4.05
C ALA A 122 15.01 1.08 3.42
N ALA A 123 15.17 0.76 2.13
CA ALA A 123 14.41 -0.26 1.42
C ALA A 123 14.51 -1.66 2.05
N LYS A 124 15.48 -1.93 2.94
CA LYS A 124 15.54 -3.17 3.74
C LYS A 124 14.48 -3.25 4.83
N HIS A 125 13.87 -2.11 5.20
CA HIS A 125 12.88 -1.96 6.26
C HIS A 125 11.44 -1.79 5.73
N ARG A 126 11.11 -2.43 4.59
CA ARG A 126 9.76 -2.28 3.98
C ARG A 126 8.64 -2.72 4.89
N ARG A 127 8.86 -3.80 5.64
CA ARG A 127 7.87 -4.40 6.54
C ARG A 127 7.56 -3.45 7.69
N GLU A 128 8.61 -2.90 8.28
CA GLU A 128 8.53 -1.96 9.38
C GLU A 128 7.90 -0.64 8.93
N THR A 129 8.37 -0.10 7.81
CA THR A 129 7.85 1.14 7.23
C THR A 129 6.36 1.00 6.89
N SER A 130 5.95 -0.09 6.24
CA SER A 130 4.55 -0.28 5.86
C SER A 130 3.63 -0.48 7.06
N LEU A 131 4.07 -1.20 8.09
CA LEU A 131 3.31 -1.34 9.35
C LEU A 131 3.11 0.03 10.01
N LEU A 132 4.18 0.83 10.12
CA LEU A 132 4.11 2.16 10.73
C LEU A 132 3.15 3.11 9.97
N LEU A 133 3.27 3.16 8.64
CA LEU A 133 2.42 4.02 7.80
C LEU A 133 0.95 3.60 7.84
N CYS A 134 0.67 2.29 7.73
CA CYS A 134 -0.68 1.76 7.79
C CYS A 134 -1.32 1.98 9.18
N SER A 135 -0.59 1.72 10.26
CA SER A 135 -1.07 2.01 11.63
C SER A 135 -1.27 3.50 11.87
N LEU A 136 -0.41 4.36 11.32
CA LEU A 136 -0.59 5.82 11.38
C LEU A 136 -1.89 6.26 10.69
N MET A 137 -2.19 5.73 9.50
CA MET A 137 -3.44 6.02 8.79
C MET A 137 -4.67 5.57 9.60
N MET A 138 -4.64 4.37 10.18
CA MET A 138 -5.75 3.87 11.01
C MET A 138 -6.00 4.75 12.24
N ARG A 139 -4.93 5.13 12.96
CA ARG A 139 -5.04 6.06 14.10
C ARG A 139 -5.51 7.45 13.68
N SER A 140 -5.03 7.94 12.54
CA SER A 140 -5.46 9.24 12.00
C SER A 140 -6.91 9.21 11.52
N ALA A 141 -7.46 8.02 11.26
CA ALA A 141 -8.89 7.81 11.03
C ALA A 141 -9.71 7.63 12.32
N GLY A 142 -9.09 7.80 13.50
CA GLY A 142 -9.76 7.75 14.80
C GLY A 142 -9.99 6.34 15.36
N LEU A 143 -9.42 5.29 14.76
CA LEU A 143 -9.64 3.92 15.22
C LEU A 143 -8.96 3.65 16.56
N ASP A 144 -9.71 3.03 17.48
CA ASP A 144 -9.15 2.52 18.74
C ASP A 144 -8.26 1.28 18.53
N TRP A 145 -7.73 0.73 19.61
CA TRP A 145 -6.86 -0.44 19.57
C TRP A 145 -7.52 -1.66 18.91
N TYR A 146 -8.73 -2.04 19.33
CA TYR A 146 -9.39 -3.24 18.81
C TYR A 146 -9.96 -3.03 17.41
N GLU A 147 -10.34 -1.80 17.05
CA GLU A 147 -10.73 -1.44 15.70
C GLU A 147 -9.56 -1.53 14.71
N GLN A 148 -8.35 -1.11 15.12
CA GLN A 148 -7.12 -1.36 14.36
C GLN A 148 -6.89 -2.87 14.18
N GLY A 149 -7.07 -3.65 15.25
CA GLY A 149 -7.01 -5.11 15.20
C GLY A 149 -7.97 -5.71 14.16
N ASP A 150 -9.20 -5.21 14.09
CA ASP A 150 -10.21 -5.66 13.13
C ASP A 150 -9.81 -5.35 11.68
N VAL A 151 -9.18 -4.20 11.42
CA VAL A 151 -8.59 -3.91 10.10
C VAL A 151 -7.53 -4.95 9.73
N TRP A 152 -6.59 -5.26 10.64
CA TRP A 152 -5.57 -6.28 10.39
C TRP A 152 -6.16 -7.67 10.16
N ALA A 153 -7.23 -8.02 10.88
CA ALA A 153 -7.96 -9.27 10.68
C ALA A 153 -8.59 -9.34 9.28
N ARG A 154 -9.20 -8.25 8.79
CA ARG A 154 -9.75 -8.17 7.43
C ARG A 154 -8.66 -8.30 6.37
N VAL A 155 -7.51 -7.65 6.54
CA VAL A 155 -6.35 -7.82 5.64
C VAL A 155 -5.87 -9.27 5.65
N GLY A 156 -5.82 -9.90 6.84
CA GLY A 156 -5.45 -11.31 6.99
C GLY A 156 -6.41 -12.26 6.27
N ALA A 157 -7.72 -12.00 6.29
CA ALA A 157 -8.70 -12.79 5.55
C ALA A 157 -8.45 -12.76 4.02
N HIS A 158 -7.96 -11.64 3.48
CA HIS A 158 -7.53 -11.53 2.07
C HIS A 158 -6.16 -12.15 1.76
N ARG A 159 -5.42 -12.56 2.80
CA ARG A 159 -4.04 -13.06 2.70
C ARG A 159 -3.86 -14.43 3.34
N ALA A 160 -4.95 -15.16 3.60
CA ALA A 160 -4.88 -16.50 4.15
C ALA A 160 -3.96 -17.39 3.32
N LEU A 161 -3.07 -18.11 4.00
CA LEU A 161 -2.26 -19.18 3.42
C LEU A 161 -3.03 -20.51 3.54
N PRO A 162 -2.71 -21.51 2.71
CA PRO A 162 -3.28 -22.85 2.85
C PRO A 162 -3.09 -23.41 4.27
N ALA A 163 -4.06 -24.20 4.74
CA ALA A 163 -4.14 -24.70 6.11
C ALA A 163 -2.90 -25.49 6.58
N ASP A 164 -2.14 -26.07 5.65
CA ASP A 164 -0.94 -26.87 5.95
C ASP A 164 0.32 -26.01 6.20
N THR A 165 0.18 -24.68 6.18
CA THR A 165 1.30 -23.79 6.53
C THR A 165 1.35 -23.62 8.04
N GLU A 166 2.32 -24.26 8.71
CA GLU A 166 2.57 -24.01 10.14
C GLU A 166 2.82 -22.52 10.38
N GLN A 167 1.87 -21.87 11.07
CA GLN A 167 1.94 -20.45 11.42
C GLN A 167 2.37 -20.31 12.87
N GLY A 168 3.61 -20.69 13.15
CA GLY A 168 4.29 -20.33 14.39
C GLY A 168 4.88 -18.92 14.25
N ASN A 169 4.18 -17.89 14.73
CA ASN A 169 4.81 -16.58 14.87
C ASN A 169 5.81 -16.64 16.04
N SER A 170 7.11 -16.54 15.76
CA SER A 170 8.11 -16.43 16.84
C SER A 170 7.80 -15.25 17.77
N ASP A 171 8.07 -15.38 19.06
CA ASP A 171 7.89 -14.30 20.05
C ASP A 171 8.60 -13.00 19.64
N ARG A 172 9.74 -13.14 18.96
CA ARG A 172 10.50 -12.01 18.41
C ARG A 172 9.69 -11.24 17.35
N LEU A 173 8.99 -11.95 16.48
CA LEU A 173 8.12 -11.32 15.46
C LEU A 173 6.94 -10.62 16.12
N LEU A 174 6.27 -11.27 17.07
CA LEU A 174 5.15 -10.69 17.81
C LEU A 174 5.58 -9.41 18.55
N ALA A 175 6.71 -9.46 19.26
CA ALA A 175 7.26 -8.30 19.95
C ALA A 175 7.63 -7.16 18.98
N ALA A 176 8.18 -7.49 17.80
CA ALA A 176 8.49 -6.49 16.78
C ALA A 176 7.23 -5.84 16.20
N VAL A 177 6.21 -6.64 15.85
CA VAL A 177 4.94 -6.14 15.34
C VAL A 177 4.23 -5.30 16.39
N HIS A 178 4.14 -5.77 17.64
CA HIS A 178 3.57 -5.00 18.76
C HIS A 178 4.23 -3.63 18.88
N ARG A 179 5.57 -3.57 18.89
CA ARG A 179 6.26 -2.27 18.94
C ARG A 179 5.85 -1.37 17.78
N LEU A 180 5.80 -1.87 16.55
CA LEU A 180 5.52 -1.06 15.36
C LEU A 180 4.07 -0.57 15.28
N VAL A 181 3.10 -1.42 15.63
CA VAL A 181 1.69 -1.03 15.57
C VAL A 181 1.30 -0.10 16.73
N SER A 182 2.00 -0.16 17.86
CA SER A 182 1.74 0.66 19.05
C SER A 182 2.44 2.03 19.05
N VAL A 183 3.39 2.32 18.15
CA VAL A 183 4.11 3.61 18.18
C VAL A 183 3.15 4.77 17.94
N ASN A 184 3.18 5.80 18.80
CA ASN A 184 2.37 7.00 18.62
C ASN A 184 2.92 7.89 17.49
N GLY A 185 2.03 8.46 16.67
CA GLY A 185 2.40 9.26 15.49
C GLY A 185 3.22 10.51 15.83
N GLU A 186 2.91 11.16 16.95
CA GLU A 186 3.64 12.35 17.41
C GLU A 186 5.09 12.04 17.79
N ASP A 187 5.33 10.89 18.43
CA ASP A 187 6.66 10.45 18.84
C ASP A 187 7.54 10.08 17.63
N MET A 188 6.91 9.60 16.55
CA MET A 188 7.62 9.27 15.31
C MET A 188 8.13 10.50 14.53
N MET A 189 7.47 11.65 14.70
CA MET A 189 7.76 12.87 13.95
C MET A 189 8.76 13.79 14.68
N ARG A 190 8.79 13.78 16.03
CA ARG A 190 9.59 14.74 16.82
C ARG A 190 11.08 14.35 17.03
N GLY A 191 11.53 13.16 16.63
CA GLY A 191 12.81 12.60 17.10
C GLY A 191 13.89 12.26 16.08
N GLY A 192 13.81 12.69 14.81
CA GLY A 192 14.75 12.22 13.78
C GLY A 192 14.64 10.72 13.48
N GLY A 193 13.53 10.08 13.91
CA GLY A 193 13.23 8.67 13.68
C GLY A 193 12.94 8.36 12.20
N LEU A 194 12.66 7.09 11.91
CA LEU A 194 12.43 6.59 10.54
C LEU A 194 11.42 7.45 9.75
N LEU A 195 10.36 7.95 10.40
CA LEU A 195 9.36 8.81 9.77
C LEU A 195 9.71 10.30 9.72
N ALA A 196 10.63 10.80 10.53
CA ALA A 196 11.12 12.18 10.35
C ALA A 196 11.84 12.33 9.00
N ARG A 197 12.54 11.27 8.56
CA ARG A 197 13.12 11.16 7.21
C ARG A 197 12.08 10.90 6.11
N ALA A 198 10.86 10.53 6.48
CA ALA A 198 9.74 10.25 5.58
C ALA A 198 8.51 11.11 5.95
N ALA A 199 8.72 12.33 6.42
CA ALA A 199 7.68 13.16 7.02
C ALA A 199 6.53 13.43 6.03
N GLU A 200 6.86 13.72 4.77
CA GLU A 200 5.89 13.91 3.70
C GLU A 200 5.08 12.64 3.41
N TRP A 201 5.73 11.48 3.51
CA TRP A 201 5.10 10.17 3.30
C TRP A 201 4.14 9.86 4.45
N ALA A 202 4.58 10.06 5.69
CA ALA A 202 3.76 9.90 6.89
C ALA A 202 2.55 10.85 6.89
N SER A 203 2.76 12.12 6.50
CA SER A 203 1.68 13.11 6.35
C SER A 203 0.64 12.62 5.34
N ALA A 204 1.02 12.03 4.21
CA ALA A 204 0.07 11.52 3.22
C ALA A 204 -0.87 10.45 3.81
N TYR A 205 -0.33 9.51 4.60
CA TYR A 205 -1.14 8.48 5.27
C TYR A 205 -2.03 9.08 6.36
N ALA A 206 -1.53 10.06 7.11
CA ALA A 206 -2.30 10.74 8.14
C ALA A 206 -3.45 11.58 7.55
N ASP A 207 -3.19 12.29 6.45
CA ASP A 207 -4.18 13.07 5.70
C ASP A 207 -5.29 12.15 5.18
N ALA A 208 -4.93 11.03 4.55
CA ALA A 208 -5.90 10.05 4.06
C ALA A 208 -6.76 9.46 5.20
N GLY A 209 -6.16 9.15 6.35
CA GLY A 209 -6.90 8.69 7.52
C GLY A 209 -7.94 9.72 7.99
N ARG A 210 -7.54 10.99 8.13
CA ARG A 210 -8.44 12.08 8.52
C ARG A 210 -9.56 12.32 7.50
N GLU A 211 -9.24 12.28 6.21
CA GLU A 211 -10.24 12.43 5.15
C GLU A 211 -11.28 11.29 5.19
N LEU A 212 -10.86 10.05 5.40
CA LEU A 212 -11.77 8.91 5.54
C LEU A 212 -12.64 8.99 6.79
N ALA A 213 -12.09 9.46 7.92
CA ALA A 213 -12.88 9.75 9.12
C ALA A 213 -13.94 10.81 8.84
N HIS A 214 -13.56 11.94 8.21
CA HIS A 214 -14.50 12.99 7.85
C HIS A 214 -15.61 12.50 6.91
N LEU A 215 -15.29 11.66 5.92
CA LEU A 215 -16.29 11.04 5.05
C LEU A 215 -17.22 10.08 5.82
N THR A 216 -16.70 9.38 6.83
CA THR A 216 -17.50 8.52 7.71
C THR A 216 -18.46 9.36 8.54
N ASP A 217 -17.95 10.39 9.22
CA ASP A 217 -18.72 11.27 10.11
C ASP A 217 -19.81 12.05 9.38
N SER A 218 -19.55 12.42 8.12
CA SER A 218 -20.51 13.12 7.26
C SER A 218 -21.46 12.17 6.50
N GLY A 219 -21.39 10.85 6.71
CA GLY A 219 -22.26 9.87 6.05
C GLY A 219 -21.98 9.68 4.55
N GLN A 220 -20.83 10.15 4.06
CA GLN A 220 -20.42 10.08 2.65
C GLN A 220 -19.55 8.87 2.33
N LEU A 221 -19.15 8.08 3.34
CA LEU A 221 -18.43 6.83 3.14
C LEU A 221 -19.42 5.67 2.90
N HIS A 222 -19.43 5.12 1.70
CA HIS A 222 -20.42 4.12 1.26
C HIS A 222 -20.06 2.66 1.65
N ARG A 223 -18.93 2.46 2.35
CA ARG A 223 -18.52 1.17 2.95
C ARG A 223 -17.99 1.44 4.35
N GLY A 224 -17.99 0.43 5.21
CA GLY A 224 -17.46 0.58 6.56
C GLY A 224 -15.99 1.03 6.56
N LEU A 225 -15.64 1.98 7.42
CA LEU A 225 -14.29 2.56 7.51
C LEU A 225 -13.18 1.51 7.61
N ARG A 226 -13.39 0.46 8.42
CA ARG A 226 -12.43 -0.63 8.61
C ARG A 226 -12.20 -1.48 7.35
N GLU A 227 -13.22 -1.68 6.52
CA GLU A 227 -13.09 -2.34 5.21
C GLU A 227 -12.28 -1.49 4.23
N VAL A 228 -12.58 -0.18 4.19
CA VAL A 228 -11.89 0.76 3.30
C VAL A 228 -10.41 0.87 3.68
N LEU A 229 -10.11 0.99 4.97
CA LEU A 229 -8.74 1.00 5.49
C LEU A 229 -8.01 -0.32 5.19
N ALA A 230 -8.66 -1.47 5.36
CA ALA A 230 -8.07 -2.76 4.98
C ALA A 230 -7.70 -2.78 3.49
N HIS A 231 -8.57 -2.25 2.63
CA HIS A 231 -8.29 -2.15 1.19
C HIS A 231 -7.09 -1.25 0.88
N HIS A 232 -6.95 -0.12 1.60
CA HIS A 232 -5.75 0.72 1.50
C HIS A 232 -4.46 -0.01 1.89
N VAL A 233 -4.49 -0.83 2.95
CA VAL A 233 -3.33 -1.65 3.36
C VAL A 233 -2.92 -2.61 2.25
N LEU A 234 -3.88 -3.34 1.66
CA LEU A 234 -3.60 -4.28 0.56
C LEU A 234 -2.94 -3.56 -0.63
N PHE A 235 -3.44 -2.36 -0.96
CA PHE A 235 -2.88 -1.54 -2.03
C PHE A 235 -1.49 -1.02 -1.71
N ALA A 236 -1.24 -0.54 -0.49
CA ALA A 236 0.09 -0.10 -0.03
C ALA A 236 1.10 -1.25 -0.08
N TRP A 237 0.72 -2.45 0.37
CA TRP A 237 1.59 -3.61 0.37
C TRP A 237 1.90 -4.15 -1.02
N ASN A 238 0.93 -4.06 -1.94
CA ASN A 238 1.18 -4.35 -3.36
C ASN A 238 2.16 -3.34 -3.97
N ARG A 239 2.04 -2.05 -3.64
CA ARG A 239 2.94 -1.00 -4.16
C ARG A 239 4.36 -1.11 -3.63
N ILE A 240 4.54 -1.27 -2.31
CA ILE A 240 5.87 -1.41 -1.72
C ILE A 240 6.54 -2.76 -2.05
N GLY A 241 5.76 -3.71 -2.59
CA GLY A 241 6.24 -4.99 -3.10
C GLY A 241 6.45 -6.05 -2.02
N LEU A 242 5.63 -6.08 -0.97
CA LEU A 242 5.69 -7.17 0.00
C LEU A 242 5.19 -8.48 -0.63
N PRO A 243 5.96 -9.58 -0.56
CA PRO A 243 5.50 -10.89 -1.03
C PRO A 243 4.23 -11.35 -0.30
N TYR A 244 3.36 -12.10 -0.97
CA TYR A 244 2.09 -12.57 -0.40
C TYR A 244 2.28 -13.31 0.93
N ALA A 245 3.24 -14.23 1.00
CA ALA A 245 3.56 -14.96 2.24
C ALA A 245 3.98 -14.01 3.38
N THR A 246 4.76 -12.97 3.08
CA THR A 246 5.12 -11.95 4.07
C THR A 246 3.90 -11.16 4.53
N GLN A 247 3.00 -10.79 3.62
CA GLN A 247 1.74 -10.11 3.97
C GLN A 247 0.93 -10.97 4.94
N ALA A 248 0.77 -12.27 4.62
CA ALA A 248 0.07 -13.23 5.46
C ALA A 248 0.67 -13.36 6.87
N THR A 249 1.99 -13.57 6.96
CA THR A 249 2.71 -13.67 8.24
C THR A 249 2.56 -12.41 9.08
N LEU A 250 2.70 -11.21 8.48
CA LEU A 250 2.56 -9.95 9.20
C LEU A 250 1.13 -9.73 9.70
N THR A 251 0.11 -10.04 8.90
CA THR A 251 -1.29 -9.94 9.34
C THR A 251 -1.65 -10.92 10.44
N ALA A 252 -1.13 -12.15 10.37
CA ALA A 252 -1.34 -13.14 11.43
C ALA A 252 -0.71 -12.66 12.73
N ALA A 253 0.54 -12.18 12.68
CA ALA A 253 1.22 -11.62 13.84
C ALA A 253 0.49 -10.39 14.40
N ALA A 254 0.02 -9.48 13.55
CA ALA A 254 -0.76 -8.32 13.97
C ALA A 254 -2.08 -8.75 14.63
N LYS A 255 -2.83 -9.67 14.03
CA LYS A 255 -4.07 -10.22 14.62
C LYS A 255 -3.81 -10.81 16.01
N THR A 256 -2.75 -11.60 16.18
CA THR A 256 -2.35 -12.15 17.49
C THR A 256 -1.96 -11.07 18.48
N VAL A 257 -1.28 -10.00 18.04
CA VAL A 257 -0.92 -8.87 18.92
C VAL A 257 -2.15 -8.13 19.45
N PHE A 258 -3.19 -7.96 18.63
CA PHE A 258 -4.40 -7.24 19.03
C PHE A 258 -5.38 -8.09 19.84
N PHE A 259 -5.52 -9.38 19.50
CA PHE A 259 -6.58 -10.24 20.04
C PHE A 259 -6.08 -11.45 20.86
N GLY A 260 -4.77 -11.70 20.90
CA GLY A 260 -4.20 -12.92 21.46
C GLY A 260 -4.27 -14.13 20.51
N PRO A 261 -3.83 -15.32 20.95
CA PRO A 261 -3.98 -16.55 20.20
C PRO A 261 -5.46 -16.88 19.95
N ASP A 262 -5.75 -17.59 18.85
CA ASP A 262 -7.11 -17.96 18.53
C ASP A 262 -7.61 -19.04 19.51
N PRO A 263 -8.63 -18.76 20.35
CA PRO A 263 -9.08 -19.70 21.36
C PRO A 263 -9.68 -20.99 20.77
N SER A 264 -10.04 -20.99 19.48
CA SER A 264 -10.50 -22.19 18.78
C SER A 264 -9.36 -23.14 18.38
N THR A 265 -8.14 -22.63 18.22
CA THR A 265 -6.96 -23.43 17.85
C THR A 265 -6.31 -24.13 19.04
N GLU A 266 -6.32 -23.51 20.23
CA GLU A 266 -5.77 -24.11 21.46
C GLU A 266 -6.57 -25.34 21.94
N ARG A 267 -7.88 -25.39 21.67
CA ARG A 267 -8.71 -26.56 22.00
C ARG A 267 -8.34 -27.80 21.17
N SER A 268 -7.89 -27.62 19.93
CA SER A 268 -7.58 -28.75 19.06
C SER A 268 -6.30 -29.50 19.44
N THR A 269 -5.39 -28.89 20.20
CA THR A 269 -4.20 -29.55 20.77
C THR A 269 -4.51 -30.30 22.07
N GLY A 270 -5.51 -29.86 22.83
CA GLY A 270 -5.96 -30.54 24.06
C GLY A 270 -6.69 -31.84 23.81
N ASP A 271 -7.51 -31.92 22.76
CA ASP A 271 -8.32 -33.12 22.43
C ASP A 271 -7.53 -34.25 21.76
N ARG A 272 -6.24 -34.07 21.46
CA ARG A 272 -5.36 -35.15 20.95
C ARG A 272 -4.57 -35.88 22.03
N VAL A 273 -4.61 -35.41 23.27
CA VAL A 273 -3.95 -36.05 24.44
C VAL A 273 -5.04 -36.42 25.44
N GLY A 274 -5.86 -37.41 25.08
CA GLY A 274 -7.02 -37.74 25.92
C GLY A 274 -7.88 -38.88 25.44
N THR A 275 -7.28 -40.04 25.15
CA THR A 275 -8.04 -41.30 25.19
C THR A 275 -7.14 -42.41 25.75
N PRO A 276 -7.43 -42.94 26.95
CA PRO A 276 -6.81 -44.17 27.47
C PRO A 276 -7.11 -45.39 26.59
#